data_AF-A0A1D2W620-F1
#
_entry.id   AF-A0A1D2W620-F1
#
_cell.length_a   1.000
_cell.length_b   1.000
_cell.length_c   1.000
_cell.angle_alpha   90.00
_cell.angle_beta   90.00
_cell.angle_gamma   90.00
#
_symmetry.space_group_name_H-M   'P 1'
#
loop_
_entity.id
_entity.type
_entity.pdbx_description
1 polymer ?
#
loop_
_entity_poly.entity_id
_entity_poly.type
_entity_poly.pdbx_seq_one_letter_code
_entity_poly.pdbx_strand_id
1 'polypeptide(L)'
;MVRVIDKGLFALGLLFVFSTVYLIVSSYSISFVNFYFLLTGLFLIFNSVLEHKTASLSIIFSFILLLAVFIGIMNLNIYPWSKESLISIITGVTFLIRGIIIHLGYLSQK
;
A
#
# COMPACT_ATOMS: atom_id res chain seq x y z
N MET A 1 -12.82 18.00 -11.95
CA MET A 1 -11.38 17.87 -12.25
C MET A 1 -10.69 17.44 -10.97
N VAL A 2 -10.12 16.24 -10.91
CA VAL A 2 -9.42 15.75 -9.71
C VAL A 2 -8.06 16.45 -9.64
N ARG A 3 -7.81 17.22 -8.59
CA ARG A 3 -6.53 17.94 -8.41
C ARG A 3 -5.56 17.02 -7.70
N VAL A 4 -4.47 16.64 -8.37
CA VAL A 4 -3.35 15.93 -7.74
C VAL A 4 -2.56 16.95 -6.94
N ILE A 5 -2.40 16.68 -5.65
CA ILE A 5 -1.81 17.63 -4.70
C ILE A 5 -0.33 17.30 -4.53
N ASP A 6 -0.01 16.02 -4.34
CA ASP A 6 1.37 15.52 -4.33
C ASP A 6 1.69 14.75 -5.61
N LYS A 7 2.30 15.45 -6.57
CA LYS A 7 2.67 14.88 -7.87
C LYS A 7 3.72 13.76 -7.75
N GLY A 8 4.58 13.80 -6.72
CA GLY A 8 5.63 12.82 -6.51
C GLY A 8 5.07 11.47 -6.04
N LEU A 9 4.22 11.50 -5.01
CA LEU A 9 3.51 10.31 -4.53
C LEU A 9 2.59 9.72 -5.60
N PHE A 10 1.92 10.58 -6.38
CA PHE A 10 1.09 10.15 -7.49
C PHE A 10 1.90 9.41 -8.57
N ALA A 11 3.06 9.96 -8.96
CA ALA A 11 3.94 9.34 -9.95
C ALA A 11 4.53 8.01 -9.46
N LEU A 12 4.94 7.94 -8.19
CA LEU A 12 5.39 6.68 -7.57
C LEU A 12 4.26 5.64 -7.56
N GLY A 13 3.04 6.04 -7.18
CA GLY A 13 1.89 5.15 -7.18
C GLY A 13 1.57 4.59 -8.56
N LEU A 14 1.61 5.44 -9.60
CA LEU A 14 1.48 5.00 -10.99
C LEU A 14 2.59 4.04 -11.40
N LEU A 15 3.84 4.30 -11.01
CA LEU A 15 4.98 3.44 -11.33
C LEU A 15 4.80 2.03 -10.75
N PHE A 16 4.31 1.92 -9.51
CA PHE A 16 3.95 0.64 -8.90
C PHE A 16 2.83 -0.08 -9.66
N VAL A 17 1.75 0.63 -10.03
CA VAL A 17 0.65 0.04 -10.81
C VAL A 17 1.14 -0.46 -12.18
N PHE A 18 1.95 0.34 -12.89
CA PHE A 18 2.53 -0.06 -14.18
C PHE A 18 3.48 -1.24 -14.04
N SER A 19 4.30 -1.26 -12.99
CA SER A 19 5.21 -2.38 -12.70
C SER A 19 4.44 -3.66 -12.44
N THR A 20 3.30 -3.59 -11.71
CA THR A 20 2.43 -4.74 -11.51
C THR A 20 1.88 -5.27 -12.83
N VAL A 21 1.34 -4.39 -13.67
CA VAL A 21 0.78 -4.79 -14.97
C VAL A 21 1.87 -5.44 -15.84
N TYR A 22 3.06 -4.84 -15.87
CA TYR A 22 4.21 -5.39 -16.60
C TYR A 22 4.60 -6.78 -16.09
N LEU A 23 4.70 -6.95 -14.76
CA LEU A 23 5.04 -8.24 -14.16
C LEU A 23 3.99 -9.30 -14.52
N ILE A 24 2.70 -9.02 -14.35
CA ILE A 24 1.60 -9.94 -14.70
C ILE A 24 1.67 -10.36 -16.18
N VAL A 25 1.86 -9.40 -17.08
CA VAL A 25 1.90 -9.66 -18.53
C VAL A 25 3.16 -10.43 -18.93
N SER A 26 4.30 -10.13 -18.32
CA SER A 26 5.58 -10.77 -18.64
C SER A 26 5.68 -12.21 -18.13
N SER A 27 5.17 -12.50 -16.93
CA SER A 27 5.29 -13.81 -16.30
C SER A 27 4.03 -14.67 -16.41
N TYR A 28 2.97 -14.18 -17.07
CA TYR A 28 1.65 -14.82 -17.23
C TYR A 28 1.10 -15.44 -15.93
N SER A 29 1.46 -14.85 -14.79
CA SER A 29 1.15 -15.39 -13.47
C SER A 29 0.80 -14.26 -12.53
N ILE A 30 -0.26 -14.48 -11.77
CA ILE A 30 -0.67 -13.60 -10.70
C ILE A 30 -0.04 -14.14 -9.42
N SER A 31 1.01 -13.45 -8.95
CA SER A 31 1.68 -13.77 -7.71
C SER A 31 1.22 -12.84 -6.57
N PHE A 32 1.56 -13.21 -5.35
CA PHE A 32 1.28 -12.40 -4.16
C PHE A 32 1.97 -11.02 -4.22
N VAL A 33 3.17 -10.96 -4.81
CA VAL A 33 3.94 -9.72 -5.03
C VAL A 33 3.15 -8.74 -5.92
N ASN A 34 2.46 -9.26 -6.94
CA ASN A 34 1.67 -8.44 -7.87
C ASN A 34 0.52 -7.75 -7.14
N PHE A 35 -0.18 -8.48 -6.26
CA PHE A 35 -1.24 -7.93 -5.42
C PHE A 35 -0.72 -6.82 -4.49
N TYR A 36 0.42 -7.08 -3.87
CA TYR A 36 1.06 -6.14 -2.96
C TYR A 36 1.47 -4.84 -3.68
N PHE A 37 2.17 -4.92 -4.82
CA PHE A 37 2.53 -3.73 -5.61
C PHE A 37 1.30 -2.94 -6.09
N LEU A 38 0.23 -3.64 -6.49
CA LEU A 38 -1.01 -2.99 -6.92
C LEU A 38 -1.65 -2.19 -5.78
N LEU A 39 -1.78 -2.80 -4.60
CA LEU A 39 -2.35 -2.18 -3.41
C LEU A 39 -1.53 -0.97 -2.97
N THR A 40 -0.20 -1.10 -2.92
CA THR A 40 0.69 0.03 -2.58
C THR A 40 0.58 1.16 -3.60
N GLY A 41 0.54 0.83 -4.90
CA GLY A 41 0.41 1.82 -5.97
C GLY A 41 -0.90 2.61 -5.89
N LEU A 42 -2.02 1.90 -5.74
CA LEU A 42 -3.34 2.52 -5.56
C LEU A 42 -3.37 3.38 -4.30
N PHE A 43 -2.80 2.91 -3.20
CA PHE A 43 -2.76 3.67 -1.95
C PHE A 43 -2.02 5.00 -2.12
N LEU A 44 -0.86 5.00 -2.78
CA LEU A 44 -0.08 6.21 -3.04
C LEU A 44 -0.85 7.21 -3.93
N ILE A 45 -1.53 6.70 -4.96
CA ILE A 45 -2.40 7.51 -5.83
C ILE A 45 -3.52 8.16 -5.01
N PHE A 46 -4.28 7.39 -4.21
CA PHE A 46 -5.34 7.93 -3.37
C PHE A 46 -4.82 8.94 -2.35
N ASN A 47 -3.67 8.65 -1.74
CA ASN A 47 -3.06 9.54 -0.75
C ASN A 47 -2.64 10.88 -1.36
N SER A 48 -2.17 10.87 -2.62
CA SER A 48 -1.75 12.10 -3.33
C SER A 48 -2.91 13.00 -3.80
N VAL A 49 -4.13 12.46 -3.82
CA VAL A 49 -5.34 13.15 -4.28
C VAL A 49 -6.20 13.66 -3.12
N LEU A 50 -6.19 12.96 -1.98
CA LEU A 50 -7.20 13.14 -0.93
C LEU A 50 -6.71 13.79 0.38
N GLU A 51 -5.52 14.41 0.41
CA GLU A 51 -4.80 15.17 1.48
C GLU A 51 -5.21 15.00 2.97
N HIS A 52 -6.49 15.01 3.32
CA HIS A 52 -7.03 14.93 4.68
C HIS A 52 -8.10 13.85 4.94
N LYS A 53 -8.76 13.29 3.90
CA LYS A 53 -9.64 12.10 4.07
C LYS A 53 -8.84 10.79 4.10
N THR A 54 -7.52 10.90 3.97
CA THR A 54 -6.55 9.82 3.77
C THR A 54 -6.11 9.15 5.04
N ALA A 55 -6.27 9.76 6.23
CA ALA A 55 -5.78 9.16 7.48
C ALA A 55 -6.51 7.84 7.79
N SER A 56 -7.83 7.88 7.90
CA SER A 56 -8.65 6.68 8.09
C SER A 56 -8.56 5.72 6.89
N LEU A 57 -8.53 6.25 5.67
CA LEU A 57 -8.37 5.44 4.47
C LEU A 57 -7.01 4.72 4.45
N SER A 58 -5.93 5.36 4.92
CA SER A 58 -4.59 4.80 5.05
C SER A 58 -4.49 3.76 6.15
N ILE A 59 -5.14 3.98 7.29
CA ILE A 59 -5.20 2.99 8.37
C ILE A 59 -5.94 1.75 7.88
N ILE A 60 -7.10 1.91 7.24
CA ILE A 60 -7.89 0.79 6.68
C ILE A 60 -7.09 0.05 5.61
N PHE A 61 -6.47 0.76 4.67
CA PHE A 61 -5.67 0.14 3.61
C PHE A 61 -4.44 -0.61 4.15
N SER A 62 -3.77 -0.04 5.15
CA SER A 62 -2.64 -0.69 5.82
C SER A 62 -3.07 -1.96 6.54
N PHE A 63 -4.26 -1.93 7.18
CA PHE A 63 -4.85 -3.11 7.81
C PHE A 63 -5.17 -4.19 6.79
N ILE A 64 -5.79 -3.84 5.66
CA ILE A 64 -6.10 -4.78 4.57
C ILE A 64 -4.81 -5.39 4.00
N LEU A 65 -3.76 -4.58 3.83
CA LEU A 65 -2.48 -5.05 3.31
C LEU A 65 -1.80 -6.03 4.29
N LEU A 66 -1.76 -5.70 5.58
CA LEU A 66 -1.22 -6.59 6.61
C LEU A 66 -2.03 -7.89 6.73
N LEU A 67 -3.36 -7.80 6.64
CA LEU A 67 -4.24 -8.96 6.71
C LEU A 67 -4.07 -9.87 5.49
N ALA A 68 -3.90 -9.31 4.30
CA ALA A 68 -3.57 -10.06 3.10
C ALA A 68 -2.25 -10.82 3.27
N VAL A 69 -1.20 -10.15 3.78
CA VAL A 69 0.11 -10.78 4.06
C VAL A 69 -0.04 -11.92 5.06
N PHE A 70 -0.81 -11.72 6.12
CA PHE A 70 -1.06 -12.75 7.15
C PHE A 70 -1.79 -13.97 6.58
N ILE A 71 -2.81 -13.75 5.72
CA ILE A 71 -3.49 -14.82 4.99
C ILE A 71 -2.51 -15.54 4.05
N GLY A 72 -1.63 -14.81 3.37
CA GLY A 72 -0.60 -15.40 2.49
C GLY A 72 0.36 -16.30 3.26
N ILE A 73 0.83 -15.88 4.44
CA ILE A 73 1.70 -16.70 5.30
C ILE A 73 0.96 -17.95 5.78
N MET A 74 -0.29 -17.82 6.24
CA MET A 74 -1.05 -18.92 6.85
C MET A 74 -1.61 -19.93 5.85
N ASN A 75 -2.15 -19.48 4.70
CA ASN A 75 -2.87 -20.33 3.75
C ASN A 75 -2.03 -20.74 2.53
N LEU A 76 -1.02 -19.96 2.15
CA LEU A 76 -0.21 -20.22 0.95
C LEU A 76 1.20 -20.73 1.27
N ASN A 77 1.49 -21.06 2.54
CA ASN A 77 2.81 -21.49 3.01
C ASN A 77 3.95 -20.54 2.60
N ILE A 78 3.66 -19.24 2.48
CA ILE A 78 4.71 -18.25 2.21
C ILE A 78 5.60 -18.19 3.44
N TYR A 79 6.90 -18.46 3.24
CA TYR A 79 7.85 -18.45 4.34
C TYR A 79 7.83 -17.06 5.02
N PRO A 80 7.55 -16.97 6.33
CA PRO A 80 7.33 -15.70 7.02
C PRO A 80 8.58 -14.80 7.00
N TRP A 81 9.75 -15.40 6.86
CA TRP A 81 11.05 -14.71 6.78
C TRP A 81 11.58 -14.58 5.35
N SER A 82 10.74 -14.83 4.34
CA SER A 82 11.13 -14.51 2.97
C SER A 82 11.34 -13.00 2.83
N LYS A 83 12.21 -12.59 1.91
CA LYS A 83 12.45 -11.18 1.62
C LYS A 83 11.16 -10.44 1.29
N GLU A 84 10.24 -11.11 0.58
CA GLU A 84 8.96 -10.57 0.13
C GLU A 84 8.00 -10.34 1.31
N SER A 85 7.88 -11.32 2.22
CA SER A 85 7.09 -11.19 3.45
C SER A 85 7.59 -10.04 4.32
N LEU A 86 8.90 -9.94 4.51
CA LEU A 86 9.51 -8.88 5.32
C LEU A 86 9.27 -7.50 4.73
N ILE A 87 9.47 -7.31 3.43
CA ILE A 87 9.20 -6.03 2.75
C ILE A 87 7.73 -5.65 2.91
N SER A 88 6.81 -6.61 2.76
CA SER A 88 5.37 -6.38 2.86
C SER A 88 4.93 -6.02 4.28
N ILE A 89 5.51 -6.65 5.30
CA ILE A 89 5.26 -6.33 6.72
C ILE A 89 5.81 -4.93 7.05
N ILE A 90 7.07 -4.64 6.69
CA ILE A 90 7.72 -3.36 6.98
C ILE A 90 6.94 -2.20 6.36
N THR A 91 6.54 -2.35 5.11
CA THR A 91 5.73 -1.34 4.41
C THR A 91 4.32 -1.21 4.98
N GLY A 92 3.63 -2.32 5.29
CA GLY A 92 2.34 -2.28 5.97
C GLY A 92 2.40 -1.54 7.31
N VAL A 93 3.43 -1.83 8.12
CA VAL A 93 3.66 -1.18 9.42
C VAL A 93 4.00 0.30 9.26
N THR A 94 4.88 0.67 8.33
CA THR A 94 5.25 2.08 8.10
C THR A 94 4.07 2.92 7.61
N PHE A 95 3.22 2.37 6.73
CA PHE A 95 1.99 3.05 6.33
C PHE A 95 1.00 3.19 7.48
N LEU A 96 0.88 2.18 8.34
CA LEU A 96 0.01 2.21 9.51
C LEU A 96 0.48 3.28 10.52
N ILE A 97 1.78 3.34 10.83
CA ILE A 97 2.38 4.36 11.68
C ILE A 97 2.14 5.75 11.09
N ARG A 98 2.40 5.94 9.80
CA ARG A 98 2.17 7.23 9.12
C ARG A 98 0.70 7.63 9.16
N GLY A 99 -0.21 6.70 8.94
CA GLY A 99 -1.66 6.92 9.03
C GLY A 99 -2.09 7.34 10.43
N ILE A 100 -1.58 6.68 11.47
CA ILE A 100 -1.83 7.03 12.88
C ILE A 100 -1.28 8.41 13.21
N ILE A 101 -0.04 8.73 12.82
CA ILE A 101 0.58 10.05 13.09
C ILE A 101 -0.25 11.18 12.46
N ILE A 102 -0.71 11.00 11.21
CA ILE A 102 -1.56 11.99 10.54
C ILE A 102 -2.91 12.10 11.25
N HIS A 103 -3.50 10.98 11.70
CA HIS A 103 -4.77 11.00 12.42
C HIS A 103 -4.67 11.67 13.80
N LEU A 104 -3.60 11.39 14.55
CA LEU A 104 -3.31 12.01 15.85
C LEU A 104 -2.94 13.49 15.72
N GLY A 105 -2.17 13.86 14.70
CA GLY A 105 -1.87 15.27 14.39
C GLY A 105 -3.13 16.06 14.02
N TYR A 106 -4.10 15.41 13.38
CA TYR A 106 -5.41 16.01 13.11
C TYR A 106 -6.26 16.15 14.39
N LEU A 107 -6.22 15.16 15.29
CA LEU A 107 -6.86 15.27 16.61
C LEU A 107 -6.22 16.36 17.47
N SER A 108 -4.92 16.63 17.30
CA SER A 108 -4.20 17.70 17.99
C SER A 108 -4.50 19.12 17.46
N GLN A 109 -5.08 19.25 16.27
CA GLN A 109 -5.46 20.55 15.68
C GLN A 109 -6.93 20.93 15.92
N LYS A 110 -7.68 20.12 16.65
CA LYS A 110 -9.03 20.42 17.16
C LYS A 110 -9.00 20.60 18.67
#